data_AF-A0AAV3EV87-F1
#
_entry.id   AF-A0AAV3EV87-F1
#
_cell.length_a   1.000
_cell.length_b   1.000
_cell.length_c   1.000
_cell.angle_alpha   90.00
_cell.angle_beta   90.00
_cell.angle_gamma   90.00
#
_symmetry.space_group_name_H-M   'P 1'
#
loop_
_entity.id
_entity.type
_entity.pdbx_description
1 polymer ?
#
loop_
_entity_poly.entity_id
_entity_poly.type
_entity_poly.pdbx_seq_one_letter_code
_entity_poly.pdbx_strand_id
1 'polypeptide(L)'
;MVELDIEKVQPVVSKTITDTAEKMATVHGTFWENRADVCKALLTITSAVLVGTISFSGSLLGPGKQEVVYSTALITAWVLFVLSIISAVISLWFSYQLSSYKVQFFNSKGVIAERLRTVGGQQNAKKLKGALDEAVLDLTSQTISSLSSYDKWSHYAVASQLSLFILGIISFLVFGIAQVA
;
A
#
# COMPACT_ATOMS: atom_id res chain seq x y z
N MET A 1 -37.35 -25.56 13.44
CA MET A 1 -36.33 -24.81 12.68
C MET A 1 -36.34 -23.41 13.24
N VAL A 2 -35.19 -22.89 13.70
CA VAL A 2 -35.11 -21.48 14.10
C VAL A 2 -34.54 -20.76 12.88
N GLU A 3 -35.41 -20.13 12.10
CA GLU A 3 -34.96 -19.29 11.00
C GLU A 3 -34.31 -18.03 11.57
N LEU A 4 -33.12 -17.73 11.08
CA LEU A 4 -32.47 -16.46 11.35
C LEU A 4 -33.28 -15.38 10.63
N ASP A 5 -33.79 -14.41 11.38
CA ASP A 5 -34.44 -13.22 10.82
C ASP A 5 -33.34 -12.32 10.21
N ILE A 6 -32.97 -12.63 8.97
CA ILE A 6 -31.87 -11.98 8.24
C ILE A 6 -32.09 -10.47 8.18
N GLU A 7 -33.35 -10.03 8.07
CA GLU A 7 -33.73 -8.61 8.03
C GLU A 7 -33.39 -7.88 9.33
N LYS A 8 -33.39 -8.56 10.48
CA LYS A 8 -32.99 -7.96 11.77
C LYS A 8 -31.50 -8.06 12.05
N VAL A 9 -30.84 -9.12 11.58
CA VAL A 9 -29.43 -9.40 11.93
C VAL A 9 -28.46 -8.70 10.98
N GLN A 10 -28.77 -8.64 9.68
CA GLN A 10 -27.96 -7.97 8.67
C GLN A 10 -27.64 -6.50 9.01
N PRO A 11 -28.58 -5.65 9.48
CA PRO A 11 -28.26 -4.27 9.81
C PRO A 11 -27.32 -4.15 11.02
N VAL A 12 -27.44 -5.03 12.02
CA VAL A 12 -26.56 -5.04 13.20
C VAL A 12 -25.14 -5.43 12.82
N VAL A 13 -24.99 -6.51 12.05
CA VAL A 13 -23.68 -6.95 11.53
C VAL A 13 -23.08 -5.87 10.65
N SER A 14 -23.83 -5.34 9.69
CA SER A 14 -23.35 -4.26 8.83
C SER A 14 -22.91 -3.05 9.65
N LYS A 15 -23.63 -2.68 10.72
CA LYS A 15 -23.28 -1.56 11.58
C LYS A 15 -21.99 -1.82 12.36
N THR A 16 -21.87 -2.96 13.04
CA THR A 16 -20.67 -3.30 13.83
C THR A 16 -19.40 -3.28 12.99
N ILE A 17 -19.45 -3.86 11.80
CA ILE A 17 -18.26 -3.89 10.94
C ILE A 17 -17.99 -2.46 10.40
N THR A 18 -19.03 -1.66 10.07
CA THR A 18 -18.86 -0.25 9.63
C THR A 18 -18.23 0.61 10.72
N ASP A 19 -18.71 0.50 11.97
CA ASP A 19 -18.19 1.24 13.12
C ASP A 19 -16.72 0.87 13.39
N THR A 20 -16.36 -0.41 13.20
CA THR A 20 -14.97 -0.88 13.31
C THR A 20 -14.09 -0.26 12.21
N ALA A 21 -14.60 -0.23 10.98
CA ALA A 21 -13.92 0.33 9.83
C ALA A 21 -13.72 1.86 9.94
N GLU A 22 -14.69 2.56 10.53
CA GLU A 22 -14.62 4.00 10.80
C GLU A 22 -13.64 4.33 11.93
N LYS A 23 -13.64 3.56 13.02
CA LYS A 23 -12.63 3.68 14.07
C LYS A 23 -11.22 3.45 13.51
N MET A 24 -11.05 2.46 12.64
CA MET A 24 -9.75 2.18 12.02
C MET A 24 -9.27 3.35 11.15
N ALA A 25 -10.14 3.98 10.36
CA ALA A 25 -9.78 5.20 9.63
C ALA A 25 -9.49 6.39 10.54
N THR A 26 -10.21 6.54 11.63
CA THR A 26 -9.97 7.65 12.57
C THR A 26 -8.58 7.55 13.19
N VAL A 27 -8.11 6.32 13.46
CA VAL A 27 -6.79 6.07 14.06
C VAL A 27 -5.67 6.08 13.00
N HIS A 28 -5.89 5.45 11.84
CA HIS A 28 -4.83 5.17 10.85
C HIS A 28 -4.91 6.02 9.58
N GLY A 29 -6.04 6.66 9.29
CA GLY A 29 -6.30 7.38 8.04
C GLY A 29 -5.27 8.47 7.77
N THR A 30 -5.00 9.31 8.78
CA THR A 30 -3.97 10.36 8.68
C THR A 30 -2.58 9.80 8.37
N PHE A 31 -2.23 8.63 8.92
CA PHE A 31 -0.95 7.98 8.63
C PHE A 31 -0.87 7.49 7.19
N TRP A 32 -1.98 6.97 6.64
CA TRP A 32 -2.06 6.53 5.25
C TRP A 32 -1.95 7.71 4.27
N GLU A 33 -2.63 8.81 4.56
CA GLU A 33 -2.58 10.04 3.76
C GLU A 33 -1.16 10.65 3.78
N ASN A 34 -0.59 10.84 4.97
CA ASN A 34 0.76 11.37 5.12
C ASN A 34 1.80 10.50 4.39
N ARG A 35 1.65 9.18 4.45
CA ARG A 35 2.54 8.25 3.74
C ARG A 35 2.42 8.43 2.22
N ALA A 36 1.20 8.56 1.70
CA ALA A 36 0.99 8.81 0.28
C ALA A 36 1.61 10.16 -0.15
N ASP A 37 1.50 11.20 0.67
CA ASP A 37 2.07 12.51 0.35
C ASP A 37 3.60 12.51 0.39
N VAL A 38 4.22 11.86 1.38
CA VAL A 38 5.67 11.62 1.41
C VAL A 38 6.12 10.85 0.17
N CYS A 39 5.37 9.81 -0.22
CA CYS A 39 5.66 9.00 -1.39
C CYS A 39 5.60 9.83 -2.69
N LYS A 40 4.58 10.67 -2.87
CA LYS A 40 4.46 11.61 -4.02
C LYS A 40 5.59 12.63 -4.05
N ALA A 41 5.95 13.20 -2.91
CA ALA A 41 7.05 14.17 -2.81
C ALA A 41 8.37 13.51 -3.22
N LEU A 42 8.71 12.36 -2.63
CA LEU A 42 9.90 11.60 -2.97
C LEU A 42 9.89 11.17 -4.44
N LEU A 43 8.76 10.69 -4.97
CA LEU A 43 8.63 10.33 -6.38
C LEU A 43 8.97 11.52 -7.30
N THR A 44 8.42 12.69 -7.01
CA THR A 44 8.65 13.91 -7.78
C THR A 44 10.13 14.31 -7.77
N ILE A 45 10.75 14.29 -6.58
CA ILE A 45 12.18 14.60 -6.41
C ILE A 45 13.04 13.57 -7.17
N THR A 46 12.80 12.28 -6.98
CA THR A 46 13.55 11.20 -7.66
C THR A 46 13.45 11.33 -9.17
N SER A 47 12.24 11.59 -9.71
CA SER A 47 12.03 11.79 -11.14
C SER A 47 12.78 13.02 -11.66
N ALA A 48 12.74 14.14 -10.92
CA ALA A 48 13.47 15.36 -11.31
C ALA A 48 14.99 15.12 -11.35
N VAL A 49 15.54 14.45 -10.34
CA VAL A 49 16.97 14.09 -10.28
C VAL A 49 17.34 13.16 -11.44
N LEU A 50 16.54 12.13 -11.71
CA LEU A 50 16.80 11.19 -12.79
C LEU A 50 16.77 11.88 -14.16
N VAL A 51 15.73 12.67 -14.45
CA VAL A 51 15.62 13.42 -15.71
C VAL A 51 16.76 14.42 -15.85
N GLY A 52 17.10 15.15 -14.79
CA GLY A 52 18.22 16.09 -14.81
C GLY A 52 19.54 15.40 -15.14
N THR A 53 19.87 14.33 -14.41
CA THR A 53 21.14 13.60 -14.61
C THR A 53 21.23 12.93 -15.98
N ILE A 54 20.14 12.41 -16.52
CA ILE A 54 20.09 11.88 -17.89
C ILE A 54 20.24 13.00 -18.92
N SER A 55 19.55 14.14 -18.73
CA SER A 55 19.61 15.27 -19.67
C SER A 55 21.02 15.85 -19.78
N PHE A 56 21.76 15.87 -18.68
CA PHE A 56 23.16 16.32 -18.65
C PHE A 56 24.17 15.20 -18.89
N SER A 57 23.72 13.98 -19.25
CA SER A 57 24.61 12.81 -19.43
C SER A 57 25.74 13.06 -20.43
N GLY A 58 25.51 13.81 -21.49
CA GLY A 58 26.56 14.19 -22.45
C GLY A 58 27.69 15.04 -21.84
N SER A 59 27.37 15.87 -20.86
CA SER A 59 28.36 16.65 -20.08
C SER A 59 29.05 15.81 -19.00
N LEU A 60 28.32 14.83 -18.45
CA LEU A 60 28.80 13.94 -17.38
C LEU A 60 29.70 12.81 -17.92
N LEU A 61 29.41 12.29 -19.11
CA LEU A 61 30.10 11.16 -19.77
C LEU A 61 30.89 11.57 -21.01
N GLY A 62 31.13 12.87 -21.19
CA GLY A 62 31.77 13.43 -22.38
C GLY A 62 33.20 12.93 -22.64
N PRO A 63 33.75 13.23 -23.83
CA PRO A 63 35.10 12.80 -24.22
C PRO A 63 36.16 13.26 -23.20
N GLY A 64 37.00 12.31 -22.75
CA GLY A 64 38.02 12.53 -21.72
C GLY A 64 37.60 12.16 -20.28
N LYS A 65 36.34 11.78 -20.05
CA LYS A 65 35.78 11.41 -18.72
C LYS A 65 35.30 9.95 -18.66
N GLN A 66 35.74 9.13 -19.60
CA GLN A 66 35.19 7.79 -19.89
C GLN A 66 35.90 6.66 -19.14
N GLU A 67 36.38 6.88 -17.92
CA GLU A 67 36.79 5.70 -17.15
C GLU A 67 35.56 4.84 -16.84
N VAL A 68 35.74 3.54 -17.03
CA VAL A 68 34.67 2.54 -16.90
C VAL A 68 34.01 2.65 -15.52
N VAL A 69 34.79 2.92 -14.48
CA VAL A 69 34.33 3.06 -13.09
C VAL A 69 33.31 4.21 -12.93
N TYR A 70 33.55 5.37 -13.56
CA TYR A 70 32.66 6.54 -13.46
C TYR A 70 31.33 6.30 -14.17
N SER A 71 31.41 5.75 -15.38
CA SER A 71 30.22 5.40 -16.16
C SER A 71 29.37 4.38 -15.43
N THR A 72 29.99 3.40 -14.76
CA THR A 72 29.28 2.36 -14.00
C THR A 72 28.58 2.93 -12.78
N ALA A 73 29.25 3.79 -11.99
CA ALA A 73 28.64 4.42 -10.81
C ALA A 73 27.42 5.29 -11.15
N LEU A 74 27.49 6.06 -12.24
CA LEU A 74 26.37 6.88 -12.71
C LEU A 74 25.19 6.02 -13.18
N ILE A 75 25.47 4.96 -13.95
CA ILE A 75 24.43 4.01 -14.40
C ILE A 75 23.79 3.30 -13.20
N THR A 76 24.58 2.88 -12.20
CA THR A 76 24.05 2.29 -10.97
C THR A 76 23.13 3.27 -10.23
N ALA A 77 23.50 4.54 -10.12
CA ALA A 77 22.63 5.57 -9.53
C ALA A 77 21.29 5.68 -10.27
N TRP A 78 21.31 5.67 -11.61
CA TRP A 78 20.08 5.70 -12.42
C TRP A 78 19.20 4.48 -12.19
N VAL A 79 19.78 3.28 -12.14
CA VAL A 79 19.02 2.04 -11.84
C VAL A 79 18.37 2.14 -10.47
N LEU A 80 19.08 2.64 -9.46
CA LEU A 80 18.55 2.83 -8.11
C LEU A 80 17.39 3.84 -8.09
N PHE A 81 17.49 4.96 -8.82
CA PHE A 81 16.40 5.91 -8.95
C PHE A 81 15.18 5.31 -9.67
N VAL A 82 15.37 4.51 -10.73
CA VAL A 82 14.27 3.81 -11.41
C VAL A 82 13.59 2.82 -10.47
N LEU A 83 14.35 2.03 -9.72
CA LEU A 83 13.79 1.09 -8.73
C LEU A 83 13.05 1.84 -7.62
N SER A 84 13.55 3.00 -7.19
CA SER A 84 12.88 3.88 -6.23
C SER A 84 11.52 4.34 -6.78
N ILE A 85 11.45 4.76 -8.05
CA ILE A 85 10.19 5.14 -8.72
C ILE A 85 9.21 3.97 -8.78
N ILE A 86 9.66 2.77 -9.16
CA ILE A 86 8.79 1.58 -9.21
C ILE A 86 8.21 1.27 -7.82
N SER A 87 9.06 1.31 -6.78
CA SER A 87 8.65 1.09 -5.40
C SER A 87 7.64 2.15 -4.93
N ALA A 88 7.81 3.41 -5.34
CA ALA A 88 6.85 4.48 -5.10
C ALA A 88 5.48 4.20 -5.73
N VAL A 89 5.45 3.77 -6.99
CA VAL A 89 4.21 3.45 -7.70
C VAL A 89 3.47 2.30 -7.01
N ILE A 90 4.20 1.26 -6.59
CA ILE A 90 3.64 0.13 -5.82
C ILE A 90 3.07 0.62 -4.48
N SER A 91 3.80 1.50 -3.77
CA SER A 91 3.33 2.06 -2.51
C SER A 91 2.06 2.89 -2.68
N LEU A 92 2.01 3.74 -3.70
CA LEU A 92 0.82 4.53 -4.03
C LEU A 92 -0.36 3.64 -4.39
N TRP A 93 -0.14 2.57 -5.17
CA TRP A 93 -1.19 1.60 -5.49
C TRP A 93 -1.83 1.02 -4.23
N PHE A 94 -1.02 0.51 -3.30
CA PHE A 94 -1.54 -0.04 -2.04
C PHE A 94 -2.17 1.04 -1.15
N SER A 95 -1.62 2.25 -1.14
CA SER A 95 -2.18 3.37 -0.38
C SER A 95 -3.54 3.82 -0.93
N TYR A 96 -3.73 3.80 -2.25
CA TYR A 96 -5.03 4.05 -2.86
C TYR A 96 -6.02 2.92 -2.57
N GLN A 97 -5.59 1.66 -2.59
CA GLN A 97 -6.43 0.54 -2.18
C GLN A 97 -6.91 0.71 -0.72
N LEU A 98 -6.00 1.09 0.19
CA LEU A 98 -6.32 1.44 1.58
C LEU A 98 -7.32 2.60 1.66
N SER A 99 -7.17 3.66 0.85
CA SER A 99 -8.13 4.78 0.86
C SER A 99 -9.51 4.39 0.30
N SER A 100 -9.55 3.44 -0.65
CA SER A 100 -10.78 2.93 -1.28
C SER A 100 -11.52 1.87 -0.46
N TYR A 101 -11.00 1.53 0.73
CA TYR A 101 -11.54 0.45 1.55
C TYR A 101 -13.02 0.62 1.89
N LYS A 102 -13.51 1.87 2.10
CA LYS A 102 -14.94 2.15 2.32
C LYS A 102 -15.79 1.65 1.14
N VAL A 103 -15.32 1.84 -0.09
CA VAL A 103 -16.04 1.41 -1.31
C VAL A 103 -16.03 -0.11 -1.44
N GLN A 104 -14.87 -0.75 -1.20
CA GLN A 104 -14.79 -2.23 -1.17
C GLN A 104 -15.74 -2.81 -0.12
N PHE A 105 -15.85 -2.13 1.02
CA PHE A 105 -16.70 -2.52 2.12
C PHE A 105 -18.19 -2.34 1.82
N PHE A 106 -18.61 -1.22 1.21
CA PHE A 106 -19.99 -1.03 0.76
C PHE A 106 -20.41 -2.05 -0.29
N ASN A 107 -19.52 -2.43 -1.20
CA ASN A 107 -19.79 -3.46 -2.21
C ASN A 107 -19.86 -4.87 -1.63
N SER A 108 -19.21 -5.14 -0.49
CA SER A 108 -19.24 -6.45 0.18
C SER A 108 -20.57 -6.77 0.90
N LYS A 109 -21.49 -5.81 1.03
CA LYS A 109 -22.81 -6.02 1.68
C LYS A 109 -23.64 -7.15 1.06
N GLY A 110 -23.50 -7.40 -0.25
CA GLY A 110 -24.15 -8.52 -0.93
C GLY A 110 -23.59 -9.88 -0.48
N VAL A 111 -22.28 -9.98 -0.31
CA VAL A 111 -21.58 -11.20 0.13
C VAL A 111 -21.91 -11.54 1.58
N ILE A 112 -22.09 -10.52 2.42
CA ILE A 112 -22.51 -10.69 3.83
C ILE A 112 -23.92 -11.28 3.90
N ALA A 113 -24.85 -10.79 3.08
CA ALA A 113 -26.21 -11.31 3.02
C ALA A 113 -26.27 -12.77 2.55
N GLU A 114 -25.42 -13.13 1.59
CA GLU A 114 -25.31 -14.49 1.07
C GLU A 114 -24.73 -15.47 2.09
N ARG A 115 -23.67 -15.07 2.81
CA ARG A 115 -23.11 -15.86 3.92
C ARG A 115 -24.10 -16.03 5.09
N LEU A 116 -24.85 -14.98 5.44
CA LEU A 116 -25.89 -15.05 6.46
C LEU A 116 -27.00 -16.03 6.07
N ARG A 117 -27.39 -16.08 4.79
CA ARG A 117 -28.36 -17.05 4.27
C ARG A 117 -27.88 -18.48 4.40
N THR A 118 -26.60 -18.76 4.14
CA THR A 118 -26.04 -20.12 4.31
C THR A 118 -26.01 -20.58 5.77
N VAL A 119 -25.95 -19.66 6.75
CA VAL A 119 -25.92 -19.99 8.18
C VAL A 119 -27.33 -20.20 8.77
N GLY A 120 -28.36 -19.61 8.16
CA GLY A 120 -29.74 -19.60 8.67
C GLY A 120 -30.47 -20.94 8.79
N GLY A 121 -29.92 -22.04 8.24
CA GLY A 121 -30.54 -23.38 8.25
C GLY A 121 -30.35 -24.21 9.53
N GLN A 122 -29.89 -23.62 10.64
CA GLN A 122 -29.55 -24.37 11.86
C GLN A 122 -30.79 -24.67 12.74
N GLN A 123 -30.90 -25.91 13.21
CA GLN A 123 -32.07 -26.37 13.99
C GLN A 123 -32.14 -25.83 15.42
N ASN A 124 -31.07 -25.22 15.96
CA ASN A 124 -30.93 -24.94 17.38
C ASN A 124 -30.43 -23.50 17.66
N ALA A 125 -31.17 -22.71 18.44
CA ALA A 125 -30.90 -21.27 18.65
C ALA A 125 -29.51 -20.97 19.20
N LYS A 126 -28.96 -21.86 20.05
CA LYS A 126 -27.62 -21.72 20.63
C LYS A 126 -26.51 -21.96 19.60
N LYS A 127 -26.72 -22.90 18.67
CA LYS A 127 -25.81 -23.16 17.54
C LYS A 127 -25.90 -22.07 16.48
N LEU A 128 -27.10 -21.54 16.26
CA LEU A 128 -27.35 -20.43 15.34
C LEU A 128 -26.61 -19.15 15.79
N LYS A 129 -26.65 -18.82 17.09
CA LYS A 129 -25.89 -17.69 17.64
C LYS A 129 -24.38 -17.89 17.52
N GLY A 130 -23.87 -19.09 17.84
CA GLY A 130 -22.45 -19.39 17.67
C GLY A 130 -21.97 -19.29 16.21
N ALA A 131 -22.74 -19.85 15.27
CA ALA A 131 -22.42 -19.77 13.85
C ALA A 131 -22.52 -18.34 13.28
N LEU A 132 -23.42 -17.52 13.84
CA LEU A 132 -23.52 -16.10 13.51
C LEU A 132 -22.31 -15.32 14.01
N ASP A 133 -21.93 -15.51 15.28
CA ASP A 133 -20.75 -14.88 15.86
C ASP A 133 -19.49 -15.28 15.07
N GLU A 134 -19.36 -16.55 14.70
CA GLU A 134 -18.25 -17.05 13.88
C GLU A 134 -18.22 -16.45 12.47
N ALA A 135 -19.38 -16.31 11.81
CA ALA A 135 -19.46 -15.68 10.48
C ALA A 135 -19.09 -14.19 10.53
N VAL A 136 -19.52 -13.47 11.56
CA VAL A 136 -19.16 -12.06 11.78
C VAL A 136 -17.66 -11.94 12.06
N LEU A 137 -17.11 -12.85 12.87
CA LEU A 137 -15.69 -12.85 13.23
C LEU A 137 -14.82 -13.18 12.02
N ASP A 138 -15.22 -14.13 11.18
CA ASP A 138 -14.51 -14.48 9.93
C ASP A 138 -14.56 -13.33 8.91
N LEU A 139 -15.73 -12.71 8.68
CA LEU A 139 -15.87 -11.54 7.80
C LEU A 139 -15.03 -10.35 8.29
N THR A 140 -15.07 -10.10 9.59
CA THR A 140 -14.28 -9.02 10.22
C THR A 140 -12.78 -9.33 10.11
N SER A 141 -12.37 -10.58 10.34
CA SER A 141 -10.98 -11.03 10.23
C SER A 141 -10.45 -10.99 8.79
N GLN A 142 -11.24 -11.41 7.79
CA GLN A 142 -10.86 -11.30 6.38
C GLN A 142 -10.65 -9.84 5.97
N THR A 143 -11.57 -8.97 6.39
CA THR A 143 -11.47 -7.54 6.10
C THR A 143 -10.26 -6.90 6.79
N ILE A 144 -10.04 -7.19 8.07
CA ILE A 144 -8.89 -6.67 8.83
C ILE A 144 -7.56 -7.22 8.28
N SER A 145 -7.50 -8.50 7.91
CA SER A 145 -6.26 -9.11 7.40
C SER A 145 -5.84 -8.56 6.04
N SER A 146 -6.80 -8.30 5.14
CA SER A 146 -6.52 -7.66 3.85
C SER A 146 -6.03 -6.22 4.03
N LEU A 147 -6.69 -5.43 4.88
CA LEU A 147 -6.25 -4.08 5.28
C LEU A 147 -4.85 -4.09 5.90
N SER A 148 -4.58 -5.02 6.83
CA SER A 148 -3.27 -5.17 7.45
C SER A 148 -2.18 -5.50 6.43
N SER A 149 -2.51 -6.34 5.45
CA SER A 149 -1.57 -6.71 4.38
C SER A 149 -1.23 -5.51 3.51
N TYR A 150 -2.24 -4.75 3.07
CA TYR A 150 -2.02 -3.54 2.28
C TYR A 150 -1.24 -2.46 3.04
N ASP A 151 -1.50 -2.28 4.34
CA ASP A 151 -0.75 -1.34 5.16
C ASP A 151 0.73 -1.74 5.28
N LYS A 152 1.02 -3.01 5.54
CA LYS A 152 2.40 -3.53 5.58
C LYS A 152 3.11 -3.34 4.25
N TRP A 153 2.49 -3.76 3.14
CA TRP A 153 3.09 -3.64 1.81
C TRP A 153 3.34 -2.17 1.43
N SER A 154 2.38 -1.28 1.69
CA SER A 154 2.53 0.16 1.49
C SER A 154 3.71 0.72 2.30
N HIS A 155 3.83 0.32 3.58
CA HIS A 155 4.91 0.77 4.47
C HIS A 155 6.29 0.29 3.99
N TYR A 156 6.44 -1.00 3.69
CA TYR A 156 7.70 -1.55 3.19
C TYR A 156 8.10 -0.96 1.84
N ALA A 157 7.12 -0.70 0.96
CA ALA A 157 7.38 -0.05 -0.31
C ALA A 157 7.88 1.39 -0.13
N VAL A 158 7.32 2.20 0.77
CA VAL A 158 7.89 3.54 1.07
C VAL A 158 9.29 3.45 1.65
N ALA A 159 9.53 2.53 2.59
CA ALA A 159 10.86 2.35 3.18
C ALA A 159 11.89 1.94 2.11
N SER A 160 11.49 1.06 1.19
CA SER A 160 12.30 0.65 0.05
C SER A 160 12.57 1.82 -0.92
N GLN A 161 11.54 2.60 -1.28
CA GLN A 161 11.68 3.79 -2.11
C GLN A 161 12.71 4.76 -1.52
N LEU A 162 12.61 5.06 -0.22
CA LEU A 162 13.52 5.97 0.47
C LEU A 162 14.95 5.41 0.49
N SER A 163 15.11 4.14 0.80
CA SER A 163 16.43 3.48 0.84
C SER A 163 17.11 3.50 -0.54
N LEU A 164 16.37 3.14 -1.58
CA LEU A 164 16.86 3.17 -2.97
C LEU A 164 17.20 4.58 -3.44
N PHE A 165 16.39 5.57 -3.05
CA PHE A 165 16.68 6.98 -3.35
C PHE A 165 17.99 7.43 -2.69
N ILE A 166 18.16 7.17 -1.39
CA ILE A 166 19.38 7.54 -0.66
C ILE A 166 20.60 6.85 -1.25
N LEU A 167 20.52 5.55 -1.55
CA LEU A 167 21.61 4.81 -2.20
C LEU A 167 21.94 5.40 -3.57
N GLY A 168 20.93 5.76 -4.37
CA GLY A 168 21.12 6.43 -5.67
C GLY A 168 21.85 7.76 -5.54
N ILE A 169 21.48 8.58 -4.53
CA ILE A 169 22.17 9.85 -4.24
C ILE A 169 23.62 9.60 -3.84
N ILE A 170 23.89 8.61 -2.96
CA ILE A 170 25.25 8.27 -2.54
C ILE A 170 26.09 7.83 -3.75
N SER A 171 25.57 6.94 -4.60
CA SER A 171 26.26 6.52 -5.83
C SER A 171 26.53 7.69 -6.77
N PHE A 172 25.58 8.62 -6.91
CA PHE A 172 25.76 9.82 -7.72
C PHE A 172 26.82 10.78 -7.13
N LEU A 173 26.87 10.94 -5.81
CA LEU A 173 27.90 11.74 -5.14
C LEU A 173 29.29 11.12 -5.28
N VAL A 174 29.41 9.80 -5.15
CA VAL A 174 30.68 9.08 -5.38
C VAL A 174 31.16 9.32 -6.81
N PHE A 175 30.26 9.23 -7.81
CA PHE A 175 30.58 9.60 -9.19
C PHE A 175 31.10 11.05 -9.28
N GLY A 176 30.41 12.01 -8.66
CA GLY A 176 30.81 13.42 -8.70
C GLY A 176 32.18 13.68 -8.06
N ILE A 177 32.47 13.08 -6.90
CA ILE A 177 33.78 13.20 -6.23
C ILE A 177 34.88 12.57 -7.09
N ALA A 178 34.65 11.36 -7.58
CA ALA A 178 35.65 10.62 -8.35
C ALA A 178 35.92 11.27 -9.73
N GLN A 179 34.97 12.03 -10.27
CA GLN A 179 35.16 12.79 -11.51
C GLN A 179 35.97 14.09 -11.32
N VAL A 180 36.01 14.64 -10.10
CA VAL A 180 36.70 15.91 -9.78
C VAL A 180 38.09 15.67 -9.18
N ALA A 181 38.28 14.55 -8.48
CA ALA A 181 39.57 14.12 -7.91
C ALA A 181 40.54 13.65 -8.99
#